data_AF-A0A7T2GKS8-F1
#
_entry.id   AF-A0A7T2GKS8-F1
#
_cell.length_a   1.000
_cell.length_b   1.000
_cell.length_c   1.000
_cell.angle_alpha   90.00
_cell.angle_beta   90.00
_cell.angle_gamma   90.00
#
_symmetry.space_group_name_H-M   'P 1'
#
loop_
_entity.id
_entity.type
_entity.pdbx_description
1 polymer ?
#
loop_
_entity_poly.entity_id
_entity_poly.type
_entity_poly.pdbx_seq_one_letter_code
_entity_poly.pdbx_strand_id
1 'polypeptide(L)'
;MGLGPRGSEVQELGRLACSWRLHAGQDAIIAADFYCTKGGASLRNVNGSFYDFTARHSTGTSAATLSEGPDEWGGRAAAAWASGLAQSPHFDPSAEQFLRPAEILDLVYRR
;
A
#
# COMPACT_ATOMS: atom_id res chain seq x y z
N MET A 1 -20.29 41.09 -12.69
CA MET A 1 -18.89 40.70 -12.39
C MET A 1 -18.94 39.26 -11.93
N GLY A 2 -18.75 38.32 -12.86
CA GLY A 2 -19.12 36.92 -12.68
C GLY A 2 -18.12 36.15 -11.82
N LEU A 3 -18.59 35.59 -10.72
CA LEU A 3 -17.94 34.46 -10.07
C LEU A 3 -18.29 33.21 -10.88
N GLY A 4 -17.46 32.89 -11.87
CA GLY A 4 -17.50 31.60 -12.54
C GLY A 4 -17.15 30.48 -11.54
N PRO A 5 -17.72 29.26 -11.69
CA PRO A 5 -17.36 28.14 -10.85
C PRO A 5 -15.88 27.83 -11.04
N ARG A 6 -15.10 27.86 -9.95
CA ARG A 6 -13.72 27.36 -9.94
C ARG A 6 -13.79 25.89 -10.34
N GLY A 7 -13.06 25.53 -11.40
CA GLY A 7 -13.01 24.16 -11.90
C GLY A 7 -12.74 23.18 -10.75
N SER A 8 -13.49 22.10 -10.73
CA SER A 8 -13.29 20.96 -9.84
C SER A 8 -11.97 20.29 -10.19
N GLU A 9 -10.88 20.81 -9.61
CA GLU A 9 -9.60 20.11 -9.56
C GLU A 9 -9.80 18.89 -8.65
N VAL A 10 -9.89 17.71 -9.25
CA VAL A 10 -9.93 16.46 -8.50
C VAL A 10 -8.58 16.31 -7.82
N GLN A 11 -8.52 16.66 -6.53
CA GLN A 11 -7.33 16.47 -5.71
C GLN A 11 -7.27 15.00 -5.29
N GLU A 12 -6.50 14.20 -6.03
CA GLU A 12 -6.09 12.88 -5.59
C GLU A 12 -4.76 13.03 -4.84
N LEU A 13 -4.80 12.85 -3.52
CA LEU A 13 -3.60 12.94 -2.68
C LEU A 13 -3.21 11.54 -2.21
N GLY A 14 -2.01 11.13 -2.59
CA GLY A 14 -1.34 9.93 -2.06
C GLY A 14 -0.15 10.33 -1.19
N ARG A 15 -0.03 9.71 -0.01
CA ARG A 15 1.18 9.80 0.82
C ARG A 15 1.71 8.41 1.09
N LEU A 16 2.99 8.20 0.83
CA LEU A 16 3.72 6.99 1.15
C LEU A 16 4.85 7.32 2.15
N ALA A 17 4.99 6.52 3.20
CA ALA A 17 6.13 6.55 4.10
C ALA A 17 6.68 5.13 4.26
N CYS A 18 7.97 4.97 4.03
CA CYS A 18 8.69 3.72 4.27
C CYS A 18 10.04 4.09 4.87
N SER A 19 10.23 3.78 6.15
CA SER A 19 11.49 4.05 6.84
C SER A 19 11.74 2.98 7.89
N TRP A 20 12.98 2.52 7.99
CA TRP A 20 13.48 1.70 9.07
C TRP A 20 14.71 2.35 9.67
N ARG A 21 15.04 2.02 10.94
CA ARG A 21 16.17 2.65 11.69
C ARG A 21 16.08 4.17 11.83
N LEU A 22 14.88 4.74 11.76
CA LEU A 22 14.63 6.14 12.11
C LEU A 22 14.51 6.27 13.63
N HIS A 23 14.84 7.44 14.19
CA HIS A 23 14.54 7.77 15.59
C HIS A 23 13.04 8.02 15.80
N ALA A 24 12.23 6.98 15.58
CA ALA A 24 10.77 7.04 15.54
C ALA A 24 10.10 6.20 16.65
N GLY A 25 10.88 5.64 17.58
CA GLY A 25 10.37 4.84 18.70
C GLY A 25 9.80 3.46 18.31
N GLN A 26 10.06 3.01 17.07
CA GLN A 26 9.68 1.70 16.55
C GLN A 26 10.63 1.29 15.42
N ASP A 27 10.66 0.00 15.09
CA ASP A 27 11.62 -0.57 14.13
C ASP A 27 11.40 -0.06 12.70
N ALA A 28 10.15 0.06 12.28
CA ALA A 28 9.76 0.58 10.97
C ALA A 28 8.50 1.45 11.00
N ILE A 29 8.44 2.42 10.11
CA ILE A 29 7.20 3.11 9.73
C ILE A 29 6.92 2.74 8.28
N ILE A 30 5.82 2.02 8.05
CA ILE A 30 5.32 1.71 6.73
C ILE A 30 3.86 2.15 6.67
N ALA A 31 3.59 3.10 5.79
CA ALA A 31 2.30 3.76 5.73
C ALA A 31 1.96 4.20 4.31
N ALA A 32 0.70 4.00 3.91
CA ALA A 32 0.12 4.61 2.72
C ALA A 32 -1.22 5.26 3.10
N ASP A 33 -1.44 6.50 2.65
CA ASP A 33 -2.72 7.20 2.76
C ASP A 33 -3.16 7.66 1.38
N PHE A 34 -4.44 7.46 1.09
CA PHE A 34 -5.07 7.90 -0.16
C PHE A 34 -6.33 8.69 0.19
N TYR A 35 -6.50 9.84 -0.44
CA TYR A 35 -7.69 10.67 -0.30
C TYR A 35 -8.24 10.98 -1.68
N CYS A 36 -9.51 10.62 -1.89
CA CYS A 36 -10.22 10.83 -3.15
C CYS A 36 -11.62 11.39 -2.88
N THR A 37 -12.35 11.70 -3.95
CA THR A 37 -13.70 12.29 -3.86
C THR A 37 -14.73 11.37 -3.22
N LYS A 38 -14.47 10.05 -3.14
CA LYS A 38 -15.40 9.04 -2.61
C LYS A 38 -15.02 8.52 -1.23
N GLY A 39 -13.88 8.94 -0.68
CA GLY A 39 -13.41 8.47 0.61
C GLY A 39 -11.89 8.49 0.72
N GLY A 40 -11.40 7.84 1.76
CA GLY A 40 -9.97 7.64 1.96
C GLY A 40 -9.64 6.20 2.28
N ALA A 41 -8.41 5.80 2.03
CA ALA A 41 -7.87 4.52 2.44
C ALA A 41 -6.54 4.74 3.18
N SER A 42 -6.34 4.00 4.27
CA SER A 42 -5.08 4.02 5.01
C SER A 42 -4.58 2.61 5.24
N LEU A 43 -3.29 2.41 5.02
CA LEU A 43 -2.53 1.23 5.38
C LEU A 43 -1.43 1.67 6.37
N ARG A 44 -1.24 0.91 7.44
CA ARG A 44 -0.19 1.12 8.44
C ARG A 44 0.36 -0.20 8.92
N ASN A 45 1.66 -0.27 9.17
CA ASN A 45 2.21 -1.41 9.90
C ASN A 45 1.82 -1.39 11.38
N VAL A 46 1.74 -2.58 11.99
CA VAL A 46 1.40 -2.76 13.40
C VAL A 46 2.68 -2.83 14.23
N ASN A 47 2.81 -1.97 15.24
CA ASN A 47 3.90 -1.99 16.23
C ASN A 47 5.32 -2.07 15.62
N GLY A 48 5.57 -1.38 14.50
CA GLY A 48 6.87 -1.42 13.84
C GLY A 48 7.14 -2.67 13.00
N SER A 49 6.18 -3.60 12.89
CA SER A 49 6.31 -4.82 12.08
C SER A 49 6.57 -4.49 10.60
N PHE A 50 7.29 -5.36 9.92
CA PHE A 50 7.44 -5.30 8.46
C PHE A 50 6.35 -6.10 7.73
N TYR A 51 5.61 -6.94 8.45
CA TYR A 51 4.74 -7.95 7.86
C TYR A 51 3.28 -7.78 8.28
N ASP A 52 3.02 -7.13 9.40
CA ASP A 52 1.67 -6.98 9.94
C ASP A 52 1.15 -5.59 9.62
N PHE A 53 -0.04 -5.55 9.02
CA PHE A 53 -0.65 -4.29 8.58
C PHE A 53 -2.11 -4.20 9.00
N THR A 54 -2.56 -2.99 9.27
CA THR A 54 -3.98 -2.64 9.38
C THR A 54 -4.38 -1.81 8.17
N ALA A 55 -5.50 -2.16 7.56
CA ALA A 55 -6.11 -1.41 6.47
C ALA A 55 -7.45 -0.82 6.92
N ARG A 56 -7.69 0.45 6.65
CA ARG A 56 -8.97 1.11 6.96
C ARG A 56 -9.48 1.91 5.77
N HIS A 57 -10.79 1.89 5.56
CA HIS A 57 -11.51 2.75 4.64
C HIS A 57 -12.21 3.86 5.43
N SER A 58 -12.15 5.08 4.93
CA SER A 58 -12.73 6.27 5.57
C SER A 58 -13.78 6.92 4.68
N THR A 59 -14.89 7.34 5.28
CA THR A 59 -15.96 8.09 4.61
C THR A 59 -16.38 9.25 5.51
N GLY A 60 -16.14 10.49 5.05
CA GLY A 60 -16.28 11.66 5.91
C GLY A 60 -15.33 11.58 7.12
N THR A 61 -15.90 11.65 8.33
CA THR A 61 -15.17 11.53 9.59
C THR A 61 -15.19 10.12 10.19
N SER A 62 -15.80 9.15 9.50
CA SER A 62 -15.90 7.76 9.95
C SER A 62 -14.84 6.90 9.27
N ALA A 63 -14.39 5.84 9.96
CA ALA A 63 -13.48 4.85 9.42
C ALA A 63 -13.95 3.44 9.78
N ALA A 64 -13.85 2.52 8.82
CA ALA A 64 -14.11 1.10 8.98
C ALA A 64 -12.81 0.32 8.70
N THR A 65 -12.49 -0.64 9.57
CA THR A 65 -11.36 -1.52 9.36
C THR A 65 -11.69 -2.57 8.30
N LEU A 66 -10.80 -2.72 7.32
CA LEU A 66 -10.89 -3.74 6.26
C LEU A 66 -10.08 -4.99 6.62
N SER A 67 -8.98 -4.82 7.35
CA SER A 67 -8.10 -5.89 7.79
C SER A 67 -7.33 -5.45 9.03
N GLU A 68 -7.15 -6.38 9.96
CA GLU A 68 -6.34 -6.24 11.16
C GLU A 68 -5.23 -7.29 11.13
N GLY A 69 -3.98 -6.85 11.25
CA GLY A 69 -2.85 -7.74 11.50
C GLY A 69 -2.75 -8.10 12.99
N PRO A 70 -2.01 -9.16 13.33
CA PRO A 70 -1.21 -10.01 12.44
C PRO A 70 -2.07 -11.01 11.64
N ASP A 71 -1.64 -11.32 10.42
CA ASP A 71 -2.31 -12.25 9.50
C ASP A 71 -1.28 -13.21 8.87
N GLU A 72 -1.66 -14.46 8.65
CA GLU A 72 -0.82 -15.52 8.06
C GLU A 72 -0.66 -15.41 6.53
N TRP A 73 -0.74 -14.19 5.98
CA TRP A 73 -0.67 -13.96 4.53
C TRP A 73 0.62 -14.51 3.91
N GLY A 74 1.75 -14.48 4.64
CA GLY A 74 3.03 -15.01 4.17
C GLY A 74 2.97 -16.52 3.91
N GLY A 75 2.32 -17.27 4.81
CA GLY A 75 2.10 -18.71 4.63
C GLY A 75 1.20 -19.00 3.43
N ARG A 76 0.12 -18.24 3.27
CA ARG A 76 -0.79 -18.37 2.11
C ARG A 76 -0.09 -18.03 0.79
N ALA A 77 0.75 -16.99 0.77
CA ALA A 77 1.54 -16.62 -0.40
C ALA A 77 2.53 -17.72 -0.79
N ALA A 78 3.27 -18.28 0.17
CA ALA A 78 4.20 -19.38 -0.08
C ALA A 78 3.49 -20.65 -0.59
N ALA A 79 2.33 -20.98 -0.01
CA ALA A 79 1.52 -22.11 -0.46
C ALA A 79 0.96 -21.90 -1.88
N ALA A 80 0.49 -20.69 -2.20
CA ALA A 80 0.03 -20.35 -3.54
C ALA A 80 1.15 -20.45 -4.58
N TRP A 81 2.34 -19.95 -4.25
CA TRP A 81 3.52 -20.08 -5.10
C TRP A 81 3.92 -21.54 -5.33
N ALA A 82 4.02 -22.35 -4.28
CA ALA A 82 4.37 -23.77 -4.39
C ALA A 82 3.33 -24.55 -5.21
N SER A 83 2.05 -24.24 -5.02
CA SER A 83 0.95 -24.82 -5.79
C SER A 83 1.02 -24.44 -7.26
N GLY A 84 1.39 -23.19 -7.58
CA GLY A 84 1.62 -22.74 -8.96
C GLY A 84 2.80 -23.47 -9.61
N LEU A 85 3.92 -23.58 -8.90
CA LEU A 85 5.12 -24.26 -9.37
C LEU A 85 4.88 -25.75 -9.66
N ALA A 86 4.07 -26.41 -8.82
CA ALA A 86 3.70 -27.82 -9.02
C ALA A 86 2.81 -28.03 -10.26
N GLN A 87 2.00 -27.02 -10.63
CA GLN A 87 1.13 -27.06 -11.81
C GLN A 87 1.89 -26.75 -13.09
N SER A 88 2.78 -25.76 -13.05
CA SER A 88 3.64 -25.36 -14.16
C SER A 88 4.98 -24.87 -13.63
N PRO A 89 6.08 -25.55 -13.94
CA PRO A 89 7.41 -25.10 -13.56
C PRO A 89 7.95 -23.97 -14.46
N HIS A 90 7.14 -23.48 -15.41
CA HIS A 90 7.52 -22.39 -16.30
C HIS A 90 7.37 -21.03 -15.63
N PHE A 91 8.08 -20.04 -16.16
CA PHE A 91 7.88 -18.65 -15.78
C PHE A 91 6.43 -18.23 -16.03
N ASP A 92 5.81 -17.60 -15.03
CA ASP A 92 4.51 -16.97 -15.17
C ASP A 92 4.68 -15.55 -15.71
N PRO A 93 4.22 -15.24 -16.96
CA PRO A 93 4.30 -13.90 -17.53
C PRO A 93 3.61 -12.83 -16.68
N SER A 94 2.67 -13.20 -15.80
CA SER A 94 2.05 -12.25 -14.87
C SER A 94 3.06 -11.60 -13.92
N ALA A 95 4.22 -12.22 -13.70
CA ALA A 95 5.28 -11.66 -12.86
C ALA A 95 5.91 -10.38 -13.47
N GLU A 96 5.75 -10.12 -14.76
CA GLU A 96 6.22 -8.87 -15.40
C GLU A 96 5.54 -7.63 -14.80
N GLN A 97 4.36 -7.77 -14.19
CA GLN A 97 3.69 -6.66 -13.50
C GLN A 97 4.53 -6.06 -12.36
N PHE A 98 5.47 -6.83 -11.79
CA PHE A 98 6.35 -6.39 -10.71
C PHE A 98 7.51 -5.52 -11.20
N LEU A 99 7.77 -5.44 -12.50
CA LEU A 99 8.81 -4.56 -13.05
C LEU A 99 8.46 -3.10 -12.81
N ARG A 100 7.19 -2.73 -13.02
CA ARG A 100 6.73 -1.34 -12.85
C ARG A 100 6.95 -0.78 -11.44
N PRO A 101 6.54 -1.44 -10.34
CA PRO A 101 6.85 -0.94 -9.00
C PRO A 101 8.36 -0.95 -8.71
N ALA A 102 9.14 -1.88 -9.25
CA ALA A 102 10.60 -1.86 -9.11
C ALA A 102 11.22 -0.61 -9.76
N GLU A 103 10.81 -0.27 -10.98
CA GLU A 103 11.25 0.96 -11.67
C GLU A 103 10.88 2.23 -10.89
N ILE A 104 9.69 2.26 -10.28
CA ILE A 104 9.25 3.38 -9.43
C ILE A 104 10.13 3.47 -8.18
N LEU A 105 10.45 2.35 -7.53
CA LEU A 105 11.37 2.34 -6.39
C LEU A 105 12.74 2.86 -6.79
N ASP A 106 13.27 2.42 -7.93
CA ASP A 106 14.55 2.90 -8.46
C ASP A 106 14.53 4.40 -8.79
N LEU A 107 13.40 4.93 -9.24
CA LEU A 107 13.20 6.36 -9.45
C LEU A 107 13.21 7.15 -8.13
N VAL A 108 12.56 6.62 -7.09
CA VAL A 108 12.50 7.27 -5.76
C VAL A 108 13.85 7.24 -5.06
N TYR A 109 14.62 6.16 -5.22
CA TYR A 109 15.93 5.99 -4.61
C TYR A 109 17.09 6.54 -5.45
N ARG A 110 16.84 6.98 -6.68
CA ARG A 110 17.85 7.61 -7.53
C ARG A 110 18.43 8.84 -6.81
N ARG A 111 19.69 8.71 -6.38
CA ARG A 111 20.51 9.81 -5.86
C ARG A 111 21.11 10.60 -7.01
#